data_AF-A0A937ULF4-F1
#
_entry.id   AF-A0A937ULF4-F1
#
_cell.length_a   1.000
_cell.length_b   1.000
_cell.length_c   1.000
_cell.angle_alpha   90.00
_cell.angle_beta   90.00
_cell.angle_gamma   90.00
#
_symmetry.space_group_name_H-M   'P 1'
#
loop_
_entity.id
_entity.type
_entity.pdbx_description
1 polymer ?
#
loop_
_entity_poly.entity_id
_entity_poly.type
_entity_poly.pdbx_seq_one_letter_code
_entity_poly.pdbx_strand_id
1 'polypeptide(L)'
;MNATRKTLPRLLALAALALCVAGGAAMGDEYDDLVKYDWSQGRATLAAIEAQIRDAATPAARQAIEARLIKVLAHPAATGPCKQFVCRMLRRVGSPACVPAVKPLLADAKLAHMARFALQHLEGDE
;
A
#
# COMPACT_ATOMS: atom_id res chain seq x y z
N MET A 1 49.96 3.67 58.11
CA MET A 1 49.44 4.63 57.12
C MET A 1 49.41 3.90 55.78
N ASN A 2 48.32 3.18 55.52
CA ASN A 2 48.13 2.25 54.39
C ASN A 2 47.15 2.91 53.41
N ALA A 3 47.52 3.23 52.17
CA ALA A 3 47.56 2.35 50.99
C ALA A 3 46.27 2.41 50.13
N THR A 4 46.48 2.72 48.85
CA THR A 4 45.85 2.14 47.65
C THR A 4 44.37 2.40 47.29
N ARG A 5 44.22 2.98 46.09
CA ARG A 5 43.31 2.63 44.96
C ARG A 5 41.79 2.75 45.17
N LYS A 6 41.11 3.44 44.23
CA LYS A 6 40.08 2.89 43.30
C LYS A 6 39.25 4.03 42.68
N THR A 7 39.45 4.33 41.40
CA THR A 7 38.63 3.96 40.22
C THR A 7 37.47 4.92 39.90
N LEU A 8 37.67 5.59 38.77
CA LEU A 8 36.75 6.32 37.89
C LEU A 8 35.52 5.51 37.45
N PRO A 9 34.31 6.12 37.38
CA PRO A 9 33.26 5.74 36.43
C PRO A 9 33.17 6.86 35.37
N ARG A 10 33.65 6.74 34.13
CA ARG A 10 33.19 5.91 33.01
C ARG A 10 31.66 5.88 32.83
N LEU A 11 31.26 6.49 31.70
CA LEU A 11 30.07 6.28 30.88
C LEU A 11 28.99 7.36 31.00
N LEU A 12 29.20 8.45 30.25
CA LEU A 12 28.12 9.25 29.68
C LEU A 12 27.20 8.30 28.89
N ALA A 13 25.96 8.20 29.33
CA ALA A 13 24.92 7.46 28.64
C ALA A 13 24.58 8.12 27.30
N LEU A 14 24.62 7.32 26.25
CA LEU A 14 24.23 7.64 24.88
C LEU A 14 22.70 7.82 24.84
N ALA A 15 22.22 9.05 24.70
CA ALA A 15 20.80 9.32 24.45
C ALA A 15 20.48 8.91 23.00
N ALA A 16 19.82 7.77 22.84
CA ALA A 16 19.30 7.30 21.56
C ALA A 16 18.20 8.25 21.09
N LEU A 17 18.49 9.03 20.06
CA LEU A 17 17.51 9.77 19.28
C LEU A 17 16.69 8.77 18.46
N ALA A 18 15.59 8.28 19.04
CA ALA A 18 14.58 7.53 18.31
C ALA A 18 13.85 8.50 17.37
N LEU A 19 14.34 8.61 16.14
CA LEU A 19 13.63 9.28 15.07
C LEU A 19 12.51 8.36 14.59
N CYS A 20 11.34 8.46 15.23
CA CYS A 20 10.09 7.98 14.65
C CYS A 20 9.80 8.84 13.41
N VAL A 21 10.27 8.39 12.25
CA VAL A 21 9.73 8.89 10.97
C VAL A 21 8.33 8.29 10.85
N ALA A 22 7.33 9.05 11.29
CA ALA A 22 5.97 8.84 10.87
C ALA A 22 5.93 9.05 9.35
N GLY A 23 5.96 7.94 8.60
CA GLY A 23 5.66 7.90 7.18
C GLY A 23 4.22 8.33 6.97
N GLY A 24 4.02 9.62 6.82
CA GLY A 24 2.73 10.25 6.61
C GLY A 24 2.93 11.57 5.89
N ALA A 25 3.59 11.53 4.72
CA ALA A 25 3.59 12.66 3.81
C ALA A 25 2.22 12.74 3.15
N ALA A 26 1.27 13.39 3.85
CA ALA A 26 0.01 13.81 3.27
C ALA A 26 0.27 14.99 2.32
N MET A 27 0.26 14.71 1.01
CA MET A 27 0.16 15.69 -0.08
C MET A 27 -0.87 15.15 -1.07
N GLY A 28 -2.13 15.56 -0.94
CA GLY A 28 -3.25 14.97 -1.69
C GLY A 28 -3.50 13.51 -1.34
N ASP A 29 -4.73 13.01 -1.48
CA ASP A 29 -4.93 11.56 -1.40
C ASP A 29 -4.44 10.96 -2.72
N GLU A 30 -3.33 10.20 -2.70
CA GLU A 30 -2.75 9.62 -3.93
C GLU A 30 -3.74 8.73 -4.67
N TYR A 31 -4.77 8.25 -3.97
CA TYR A 31 -5.83 7.41 -4.53
C TYR A 31 -6.86 8.26 -5.27
N ASP A 32 -7.07 9.52 -4.89
CA ASP A 32 -7.90 10.45 -5.65
C ASP A 32 -7.20 10.83 -6.98
N ASP A 33 -5.87 11.03 -6.94
CA ASP A 33 -5.08 11.25 -8.16
C ASP A 33 -5.07 10.02 -9.07
N LEU A 34 -5.02 8.82 -8.47
CA LEU A 34 -5.05 7.55 -9.19
C LEU A 34 -6.33 7.40 -10.05
N VAL A 35 -7.48 7.92 -9.61
CA VAL A 35 -8.76 7.80 -10.35
C VAL A 35 -8.60 8.27 -11.80
N LYS A 36 -7.90 9.37 -12.02
CA LYS A 36 -7.73 9.99 -13.34
C LYS A 36 -6.46 9.52 -14.05
N TYR A 37 -5.74 8.53 -13.49
CA TYR A 37 -4.45 8.09 -14.01
C TYR A 37 -4.55 7.64 -15.47
N ASP A 38 -3.67 8.14 -16.33
CA ASP A 38 -3.47 7.63 -17.69
C ASP A 38 -1.98 7.28 -17.92
N TRP A 39 -1.71 6.45 -18.93
CA TRP A 39 -0.36 6.06 -19.31
C TRP A 39 0.51 7.24 -19.76
N SER A 40 -0.10 8.35 -20.18
CA SER A 40 0.64 9.58 -20.50
C SER A 40 1.21 10.30 -19.26
N GLN A 41 0.75 9.96 -18.06
CA GLN A 41 1.19 10.58 -16.82
C GLN A 41 2.39 9.84 -16.20
N GLY A 42 3.17 10.58 -15.40
CA GLY A 42 4.28 10.02 -14.64
C GLY A 42 3.84 8.92 -13.67
N ARG A 43 4.77 8.03 -13.32
CA ARG A 43 4.54 6.86 -12.44
C ARG A 43 4.60 7.18 -10.93
N ALA A 44 4.72 8.45 -10.53
CA ALA A 44 4.97 8.83 -9.14
C ALA A 44 3.84 8.38 -8.19
N THR A 45 2.57 8.65 -8.55
CA THR A 45 1.39 8.20 -7.79
C THR A 45 1.35 6.67 -7.67
N LEU A 46 1.68 5.95 -8.75
CA LEU A 46 1.70 4.49 -8.74
C LEU A 46 2.81 3.94 -7.83
N ALA A 47 4.00 4.54 -7.89
CA ALA A 47 5.13 4.17 -7.06
C ALA A 47 4.86 4.40 -5.57
N ALA A 48 4.18 5.50 -5.21
CA ALA A 48 3.77 5.78 -3.84
C ALA A 48 2.83 4.70 -3.28
N ILE A 49 1.82 4.29 -4.06
CA ILE A 49 0.89 3.23 -3.66
C ILE A 49 1.59 1.86 -3.58
N GLU A 50 2.47 1.55 -4.53
CA GLU A 50 3.28 0.34 -4.51
C GLU A 50 4.21 0.28 -3.28
N ALA A 51 4.72 1.43 -2.82
CA ALA A 51 5.51 1.54 -1.59
C ALA A 51 4.63 1.33 -0.34
N GLN A 52 3.46 1.95 -0.26
CA GLN A 52 2.51 1.71 0.84
C GLN A 52 2.17 0.22 0.98
N ILE A 53 1.94 -0.49 -0.13
CA ILE A 53 1.68 -1.94 -0.13
C ILE A 53 2.89 -2.73 0.36
N ARG A 54 4.10 -2.33 -0.03
CA ARG A 54 5.34 -2.98 0.39
C ARG A 54 5.58 -2.84 1.89
N ASP A 55 5.26 -1.67 2.44
CA ASP A 55 5.52 -1.32 3.83
C ASP A 55 4.37 -1.77 4.76
N ALA A 56 3.24 -2.24 4.21
CA ALA A 56 2.09 -2.74 4.95
C ALA A 56 2.35 -4.10 5.64
N ALA A 57 3.05 -4.05 6.77
CA ALA A 57 3.43 -5.24 7.54
C ALA A 57 2.24 -5.95 8.19
N THR A 58 1.18 -5.22 8.57
CA THR A 58 0.05 -5.79 9.32
C THR A 58 -1.16 -6.09 8.43
N PRO A 59 -2.01 -7.06 8.81
CA PRO A 59 -3.28 -7.30 8.10
C PRO A 59 -4.17 -6.06 8.07
N ALA A 60 -4.25 -5.30 9.17
CA ALA A 60 -5.04 -4.08 9.24
C ALA A 60 -4.55 -3.00 8.25
N ALA A 61 -3.22 -2.84 8.08
CA ALA A 61 -2.66 -1.92 7.10
C ALA A 61 -3.01 -2.33 5.66
N ARG A 62 -2.94 -3.64 5.35
CA ARG A 62 -3.33 -4.17 4.04
C ARG A 62 -4.83 -3.97 3.75
N GLN A 63 -5.70 -4.20 4.75
CA GLN A 63 -7.13 -3.96 4.64
C GLN A 63 -7.46 -2.47 4.42
N ALA A 64 -6.75 -1.56 5.09
CA ALA A 64 -6.93 -0.12 4.87
C ALA A 64 -6.58 0.29 3.43
N ILE A 65 -5.50 -0.26 2.88
CA ILE A 65 -5.11 -0.05 1.48
C ILE A 65 -6.16 -0.67 0.53
N GLU A 66 -6.59 -1.90 0.79
CA GLU A 66 -7.64 -2.57 0.00
C GLU A 66 -8.92 -1.72 -0.08
N ALA A 67 -9.38 -1.18 1.04
CA ALA A 67 -10.57 -0.34 1.09
C ALA A 67 -10.43 0.92 0.20
N ARG A 68 -9.25 1.56 0.20
CA ARG A 68 -8.97 2.71 -0.68
C ARG A 68 -8.95 2.28 -2.15
N LEU A 69 -8.32 1.16 -2.49
CA LEU A 69 -8.31 0.61 -3.86
C LEU A 69 -9.73 0.28 -4.37
N ILE A 70 -10.57 -0.31 -3.52
CA ILE A 70 -11.98 -0.59 -3.84
C ILE A 70 -12.74 0.71 -4.15
N LYS A 71 -12.53 1.75 -3.34
CA LYS A 71 -13.14 3.06 -3.56
C LYS A 71 -12.72 3.67 -4.90
N VAL A 72 -11.44 3.58 -5.26
CA VAL A 72 -10.93 4.03 -6.57
C VAL A 72 -11.60 3.24 -7.70
N LEU A 73 -11.69 1.92 -7.58
CA LEU A 73 -12.28 1.05 -8.61
C LEU A 73 -13.75 1.37 -8.87
N ALA A 74 -14.50 1.69 -7.81
CA ALA A 74 -15.90 2.07 -7.85
C ALA A 74 -16.14 3.50 -8.34
N HIS A 75 -15.08 4.33 -8.45
CA HIS A 75 -15.24 5.71 -8.85
C HIS A 75 -15.67 5.83 -10.33
N PRO A 76 -16.72 6.60 -10.66
CA PRO A 76 -17.25 6.68 -12.04
C PRO A 76 -16.24 7.26 -13.04
N ALA A 77 -15.36 8.15 -12.59
CA ALA A 77 -14.30 8.72 -13.40
C ALA A 77 -13.03 7.84 -13.52
N ALA A 78 -13.03 6.63 -12.94
CA ALA A 78 -11.86 5.75 -12.98
C ALA A 78 -11.56 5.32 -14.43
N THR A 79 -10.39 5.70 -14.91
CA THR A 79 -9.93 5.39 -16.27
C THR A 79 -9.60 3.90 -16.44
N GLY A 80 -9.48 3.44 -17.69
CA GLY A 80 -9.01 2.08 -17.98
C GLY A 80 -7.63 1.77 -17.35
N PRO A 81 -6.60 2.60 -17.55
CA PRO A 81 -5.28 2.42 -16.94
C PRO A 81 -5.32 2.37 -15.40
N CYS A 82 -6.08 3.26 -14.77
CA CYS A 82 -6.34 3.23 -13.33
C CYS A 82 -6.89 1.86 -12.89
N LYS A 83 -7.95 1.39 -13.53
CA LYS A 83 -8.59 0.10 -13.19
C LYS A 83 -7.62 -1.08 -13.35
N GLN A 84 -6.79 -1.08 -14.40
CA GLN A 84 -5.76 -2.12 -14.58
C GLN A 84 -4.72 -2.10 -13.45
N PHE A 85 -4.26 -0.92 -13.05
CA PHE A 85 -3.34 -0.77 -11.92
C PHE A 85 -3.97 -1.26 -10.62
N VAL A 86 -5.21 -0.83 -10.33
CA VAL A 86 -5.95 -1.27 -9.14
C VAL A 86 -6.10 -2.78 -9.09
N CYS A 87 -6.48 -3.44 -10.19
CA CYS A 87 -6.54 -4.91 -10.25
C CYS A 87 -5.19 -5.57 -9.93
N ARG A 88 -4.07 -4.99 -10.38
CA ARG A 88 -2.74 -5.50 -10.06
C ARG A 88 -2.40 -5.37 -8.58
N MET A 89 -2.82 -4.27 -7.94
CA MET A 89 -2.60 -4.05 -6.51
C MET A 89 -3.51 -4.95 -5.66
N LEU A 90 -4.77 -5.12 -6.06
CA LEU A 90 -5.72 -6.04 -5.40
C LEU A 90 -5.25 -7.49 -5.46
N ARG A 91 -4.49 -7.92 -6.47
CA ARG A 91 -3.86 -9.24 -6.43
C ARG A 91 -2.83 -9.39 -5.28
N ARG A 92 -2.25 -8.30 -4.77
CA ARG A 92 -1.21 -8.34 -3.71
C ARG A 92 -1.78 -8.19 -2.30
N VAL A 93 -2.86 -7.42 -2.15
CA VAL A 93 -3.41 -7.07 -0.82
C VAL A 93 -4.91 -7.32 -0.70
N GLY A 94 -5.57 -7.73 -1.79
CA GLY A 94 -6.99 -7.96 -1.81
C GLY A 94 -7.39 -9.19 -1.01
N SER A 95 -8.62 -9.15 -0.53
CA SER A 95 -9.31 -10.20 0.18
C SER A 95 -10.66 -10.46 -0.52
N PRO A 96 -11.50 -11.39 -0.02
CA PRO A 96 -12.86 -11.55 -0.54
C PRO A 96 -13.69 -10.25 -0.55
N ALA A 97 -13.31 -9.23 0.24
CA ALA A 97 -13.99 -7.94 0.27
C ALA A 97 -13.92 -7.17 -1.07
N CYS A 98 -12.87 -7.35 -1.89
CA CYS A 98 -12.77 -6.69 -3.19
C CYS A 98 -13.61 -7.31 -4.31
N VAL A 99 -14.13 -8.54 -4.12
CA VAL A 99 -14.84 -9.30 -5.15
C VAL A 99 -16.03 -8.51 -5.74
N PRO A 100 -16.91 -7.88 -4.94
CA PRO A 100 -18.05 -7.13 -5.50
C PRO A 100 -17.63 -5.96 -6.39
N ALA A 101 -16.49 -5.33 -6.12
CA ALA A 101 -15.98 -4.21 -6.90
C ALA A 101 -15.26 -4.65 -8.19
N VAL A 102 -14.61 -5.82 -8.17
CA VAL A 102 -13.88 -6.36 -9.34
C VAL A 102 -14.82 -7.10 -10.31
N LYS A 103 -15.86 -7.78 -9.80
CA LYS A 103 -16.77 -8.61 -10.59
C LYS A 103 -17.37 -7.90 -11.82
N PRO A 104 -17.82 -6.62 -11.76
CA PRO A 104 -18.34 -5.93 -12.93
C PRO A 104 -17.35 -5.81 -14.10
N LEU A 105 -16.04 -5.78 -13.81
CA LEU A 105 -14.99 -5.68 -14.83
C LEU A 105 -14.83 -6.95 -15.66
N LEU A 106 -15.39 -8.09 -15.22
CA LEU A 106 -15.36 -9.34 -15.97
C LEU A 106 -16.19 -9.27 -17.27
N ALA A 107 -17.17 -8.37 -17.34
CA ALA A 107 -17.99 -8.15 -18.53
C ALA A 107 -17.33 -7.17 -19.52
N ASP A 108 -16.28 -6.45 -19.12
CA ASP A 108 -15.57 -5.50 -19.97
C ASP A 108 -14.47 -6.24 -20.75
N ALA A 109 -14.56 -6.27 -22.09
CA ALA A 109 -13.62 -6.99 -22.95
C ALA A 109 -12.15 -6.57 -22.76
N LYS A 110 -11.89 -5.31 -22.38
CA LYS A 110 -10.53 -4.79 -22.18
C LYS A 110 -10.01 -5.05 -20.76
N LEU A 111 -10.90 -5.17 -19.77
CA LEU A 111 -10.53 -5.31 -18.36
C LEU A 111 -10.75 -6.73 -17.81
N ALA A 112 -11.49 -7.59 -18.50
CA ALA A 112 -11.84 -8.92 -18.03
C ALA A 112 -10.62 -9.78 -17.71
N HIS A 113 -9.55 -9.68 -18.52
CA HIS A 113 -8.29 -10.39 -18.23
C HIS A 113 -7.68 -9.92 -16.91
N MET A 114 -7.61 -8.61 -16.67
CA MET A 114 -7.08 -8.05 -15.43
C MET A 114 -7.97 -8.33 -14.22
N ALA A 115 -9.29 -8.36 -14.40
CA ALA A 115 -10.24 -8.71 -13.35
C ALA A 115 -10.07 -10.18 -12.92
N ARG A 116 -9.98 -11.12 -13.87
CA ARG A 116 -9.67 -12.54 -13.58
C ARG A 116 -8.32 -12.66 -12.88
N PHE A 117 -7.31 -11.94 -13.36
CA PHE A 117 -5.98 -11.93 -12.75
C PHE A 117 -6.02 -11.47 -11.28
N ALA A 118 -6.82 -10.46 -10.94
CA ALA A 118 -6.97 -10.02 -9.55
C ALA A 118 -7.65 -11.09 -8.68
N LEU A 119 -8.73 -11.68 -9.17
CA LEU A 119 -9.55 -12.63 -8.40
C LEU A 119 -8.90 -14.00 -8.21
N GLN A 120 -8.11 -14.48 -9.17
CA GLN A 120 -7.52 -15.83 -9.13
C GLN A 120 -6.64 -16.07 -7.88
N HIS A 121 -6.03 -15.03 -7.29
CA HIS A 121 -5.24 -15.22 -6.07
C HIS A 121 -6.11 -15.61 -4.86
N LEU A 122 -7.38 -15.22 -4.84
CA LEU A 122 -8.31 -15.50 -3.75
C LEU A 122 -8.84 -16.95 -3.78
N GLU A 123 -8.78 -17.61 -4.94
CA GLU A 123 -9.28 -18.98 -5.12
C GLU A 123 -8.29 -20.05 -4.64
N GLY A 124 -7.12 -19.66 -4.09
CA GLY A 124 -6.04 -20.56 -3.69
C GLY A 124 -5.95 -20.86 -2.19
N ASP A 125 -6.84 -20.31 -1.36
CA ASP A 125 -6.88 -20.58 0.08
C ASP A 125 -7.93 -21.68 0.37
N GLU A 126 -7.55 -22.94 0.13
CA GLU A 126 -8.21 -24.13 0.71
C GLU A 126 -7.64 -24.45 2.11
#